data_AF-A0A935XLA9-F1
#
_entry.id   AF-A0A935XLA9-F1
#
_cell.length_a   1.000
_cell.length_b   1.000
_cell.length_c   1.000
_cell.angle_alpha   90.00
_cell.angle_beta   90.00
_cell.angle_gamma   90.00
#
_symmetry.space_group_name_H-M   'P 1'
#
loop_
_entity.id
_entity.type
_entity.pdbx_description
1 polymer ?
#
loop_
_entity_poly.entity_id
_entity_poly.type
_entity_poly.pdbx_seq_one_letter_code
_entity_poly.pdbx_strand_id
1 'polypeptide(L)'
;MDARKAIAEFLKVDLANVTVHVTLLGGGFGRKSKPDFICERRLFLARAVGAVRVQWTREDDLQHSYYHSVAAHRLAALDSSGKVTAWLHRSAYPAIASVFAPNVPGPSADELTNGASDIPFDIPNMSVEACPAVAMARIGWYRSVNAVHYGFAIGSFVDELAHAAKQDTGDFLLQLIGSDRQVDLSKAGLVAPASNYGATWADHPLDSARARGRAAGDGQERDGRGGKLRAARGVASPSIAASCRTWRWWWRSRCSPTGPCWCRRRPSRSTPGMSPTPIVPGHRWRALITAMSNTL
;
A
#
# COMPACT_ATOMS: atom_id res chain seq x y z
N MET A 1 10.34 10.18 -11.60
CA MET A 1 11.15 10.37 -12.82
C MET A 1 10.51 11.50 -13.61
N ASP A 2 11.30 12.45 -14.09
CA ASP A 2 10.77 13.62 -14.81
C ASP A 2 10.48 13.23 -16.27
N ALA A 3 9.21 13.30 -16.66
CA ALA A 3 8.77 12.96 -18.01
C ALA A 3 9.41 13.86 -19.07
N ARG A 4 9.61 15.16 -18.76
CA ARG A 4 10.19 16.12 -19.69
C ARG A 4 11.64 15.76 -20.02
N LYS A 5 12.42 15.41 -18.99
CA LYS A 5 13.82 14.95 -19.14
C LYS A 5 13.90 13.66 -19.94
N ALA A 6 13.07 12.67 -19.59
CA ALA A 6 13.03 11.39 -20.31
C ALA A 6 12.75 11.56 -21.81
N ILE A 7 11.83 12.47 -22.16
CA ILE A 7 11.51 12.79 -23.56
C ILE A 7 12.67 13.49 -24.25
N ALA A 8 13.28 14.49 -23.61
CA ALA A 8 14.41 15.25 -24.17
C ALA A 8 15.60 14.33 -24.46
N GLU A 9 15.94 13.45 -23.52
CA GLU A 9 16.99 12.42 -23.67
C GLU A 9 16.66 11.45 -24.81
N PHE A 10 15.45 10.91 -24.84
CA PHE A 10 15.02 9.96 -25.87
C PHE A 10 15.05 10.55 -27.29
N LEU A 11 14.62 11.81 -27.43
CA LEU A 11 14.58 12.53 -28.70
C LEU A 11 15.91 13.21 -29.07
N LYS A 12 16.88 13.24 -28.17
CA LYS A 12 18.15 13.98 -28.30
C LYS A 12 17.91 15.46 -28.63
N VAL A 13 17.05 16.13 -27.87
CA VAL A 13 16.76 17.56 -28.00
C VAL A 13 17.02 18.28 -26.68
N ASP A 14 17.25 19.59 -26.74
CA ASP A 14 17.32 20.41 -25.53
C ASP A 14 16.01 20.34 -24.75
N LEU A 15 16.11 20.26 -23.42
CA LEU A 15 15.00 20.32 -22.49
C LEU A 15 14.15 21.58 -22.70
N ALA A 16 14.76 22.70 -23.09
CA ALA A 16 14.07 23.95 -23.42
C ALA A 16 13.02 23.78 -24.54
N ASN A 17 13.24 22.83 -25.45
CA ASN A 17 12.36 22.55 -26.59
C ASN A 17 11.24 21.55 -26.28
N VAL A 18 11.15 21.05 -25.04
CA VAL A 18 10.12 20.08 -24.63
C VAL A 18 9.19 20.74 -23.62
N THR A 19 7.90 20.82 -23.95
CA THR A 19 6.84 21.26 -23.01
C THR A 19 5.91 20.09 -22.71
N VAL A 20 5.69 19.82 -21.41
CA VAL A 20 4.78 18.76 -20.96
C VAL A 20 3.57 19.39 -20.27
N HIS A 21 2.38 19.16 -20.83
CA HIS A 21 1.12 19.56 -20.22
C HIS A 21 0.50 18.38 -19.48
N VAL A 22 0.42 18.48 -18.15
CA VAL A 22 -0.20 17.43 -17.32
C VAL A 22 -1.71 17.61 -17.35
N THR A 23 -2.42 16.66 -17.93
CA THR A 23 -3.89 16.67 -17.99
C THR A 23 -4.51 16.05 -16.74
N LEU A 24 -5.81 16.28 -16.54
CA LEU A 24 -6.58 15.47 -15.59
C LEU A 24 -6.55 14.01 -16.03
N LEU A 25 -6.38 13.11 -15.06
CA LEU A 25 -6.15 11.69 -15.30
C LEU A 25 -7.09 10.84 -14.45
N GLY A 26 -7.62 9.77 -15.03
CA GLY A 26 -8.51 8.79 -14.38
C GLY A 26 -7.78 7.86 -13.41
N GLY A 27 -7.11 8.42 -12.39
CA GLY A 27 -6.28 7.68 -11.45
C GLY A 27 -4.91 7.25 -12.02
N GLY A 28 -4.01 6.89 -11.11
CA GLY A 28 -2.65 6.47 -11.43
C GLY A 28 -2.04 5.55 -10.39
N PHE A 29 -2.33 5.79 -9.09
CA PHE A 29 -1.97 4.89 -7.99
C PHE A 29 -0.49 4.43 -7.98
N GLY A 30 0.42 5.28 -8.46
CA GLY A 30 1.85 4.99 -8.58
C GLY A 30 2.31 4.60 -10.00
N ARG A 31 1.45 3.96 -10.80
CA ARG A 31 1.77 3.52 -12.17
C ARG A 31 2.21 4.67 -13.09
N LYS A 32 1.58 5.84 -12.96
CA LYS A 32 1.86 7.03 -13.78
C LYS A 32 3.08 7.84 -13.33
N SER A 33 3.78 7.41 -12.27
CA SER A 33 5.07 7.98 -11.88
C SER A 33 6.20 7.58 -12.84
N LYS A 34 5.95 6.60 -13.71
CA LYS A 34 6.83 6.20 -14.81
C LYS A 34 6.29 6.72 -16.14
N PRO A 35 7.09 7.49 -16.91
CA PRO A 35 6.67 8.08 -18.19
C PRO A 35 6.95 7.15 -19.39
N ASP A 36 7.05 5.85 -19.18
CA ASP A 36 7.40 4.85 -20.20
C ASP A 36 6.44 4.87 -21.39
N PHE A 37 5.14 5.00 -21.14
CA PHE A 37 4.09 5.07 -22.17
C PHE A 37 4.19 6.31 -23.09
N ILE A 38 4.94 7.33 -22.65
CA ILE A 38 5.23 8.54 -23.43
C ILE A 38 6.46 8.31 -24.32
N CYS A 39 7.48 7.61 -23.80
CA CYS A 39 8.81 7.47 -24.40
C CYS A 39 8.92 6.33 -25.44
N GLU A 40 7.83 5.95 -26.10
CA GLU A 40 7.83 4.87 -27.09
C GLU A 40 8.08 5.37 -28.53
N ARG A 41 7.99 4.45 -29.51
CA ARG A 41 8.05 4.69 -30.97
C ARG A 41 7.14 5.82 -31.49
N ARG A 42 6.26 6.34 -30.63
CA ARG A 42 5.26 7.39 -30.84
C ARG A 42 5.87 8.78 -30.96
N LEU A 43 6.95 9.05 -30.24
CA LEU A 43 7.71 10.29 -30.39
C LEU A 43 8.43 10.34 -31.74
N PHE A 44 8.92 9.19 -32.22
CA PHE A 44 9.43 9.07 -33.58
C PHE A 44 8.33 9.20 -34.64
N LEU A 45 7.15 8.61 -34.41
CA LEU A 45 6.00 8.76 -35.29
C LEU A 45 5.57 10.22 -35.40
N ALA A 46 5.52 10.96 -34.28
CA ALA A 46 5.17 12.37 -34.26
C ALA A 46 6.12 13.24 -35.12
N ARG A 47 7.41 12.91 -35.17
CA ARG A 47 8.35 13.60 -36.07
C ARG A 47 8.07 13.36 -37.55
N ALA A 48 7.55 12.18 -37.89
CA ALA A 48 7.28 11.81 -39.27
C ALA A 48 5.94 12.35 -39.78
N VAL A 49 4.90 12.41 -38.94
CA VAL A 49 3.52 12.70 -39.37
C VAL A 49 2.89 13.92 -38.71
N GLY A 50 3.58 14.57 -37.77
CA GLY A 50 3.05 15.70 -37.00
C GLY A 50 2.30 15.26 -35.74
N ALA A 51 1.17 15.89 -35.44
CA ALA A 51 0.46 15.67 -34.18
C ALA A 51 -0.14 14.26 -34.08
N VAL A 52 0.17 13.55 -32.98
CA VAL A 52 -0.36 12.20 -32.71
C VAL A 52 -0.99 12.12 -31.32
N ARG A 53 -2.10 11.39 -31.22
CA ARG A 53 -2.68 10.98 -29.93
C ARG A 53 -2.52 9.49 -29.80
N VAL A 54 -2.03 9.02 -28.65
CA VAL A 54 -1.92 7.60 -28.38
C VAL A 54 -2.58 7.24 -27.06
N GLN A 55 -3.28 6.12 -27.07
CA GLN A 55 -3.99 5.57 -25.94
C GLN A 55 -3.76 4.06 -25.94
N TRP A 56 -3.22 3.54 -24.83
CA TRP A 56 -3.10 2.11 -24.64
C TRP A 56 -4.47 1.47 -24.47
N THR A 57 -4.60 0.26 -25.00
CA THR A 57 -5.68 -0.65 -24.62
C THR A 57 -5.48 -1.09 -23.17
N ARG A 58 -6.50 -1.73 -22.58
CA ARG A 58 -6.37 -2.23 -21.21
C ARG A 58 -5.34 -3.35 -21.14
N GLU A 59 -5.28 -4.18 -22.17
CA GLU A 59 -4.39 -5.32 -22.33
C GLU A 59 -2.94 -4.84 -22.46
N ASP A 60 -2.69 -3.82 -23.30
CA ASP A 60 -1.36 -3.19 -23.41
C ASP A 60 -0.91 -2.61 -22.08
N ASP A 61 -1.81 -1.90 -21.37
CA ASP A 61 -1.49 -1.31 -20.06
C ASP A 61 -1.13 -2.36 -19.00
N LEU A 62 -1.78 -3.53 -19.02
CA LEU A 62 -1.47 -4.63 -18.11
C LEU A 62 -0.19 -5.38 -18.49
N GLN A 63 0.02 -5.67 -19.77
CA GLN A 63 1.19 -6.41 -20.25
C GLN A 63 2.46 -5.54 -20.21
N HIS A 64 2.33 -4.24 -20.46
CA HIS A 64 3.43 -3.29 -20.48
C HIS A 64 3.59 -2.51 -19.17
N SER A 65 2.87 -2.87 -18.11
CA SER A 65 2.94 -2.20 -16.83
C SER A 65 4.20 -2.45 -16.03
N TYR A 66 4.37 -1.57 -15.05
CA TYR A 66 5.14 -1.85 -13.85
C TYR A 66 4.22 -2.49 -12.81
N TYR A 67 4.59 -3.68 -12.34
CA TYR A 67 3.85 -4.46 -11.35
C TYR A 67 4.27 -4.09 -9.94
N HIS A 68 3.37 -4.33 -8.99
CA HIS A 68 3.75 -4.23 -7.58
C HIS A 68 4.62 -5.42 -7.17
N SER A 69 5.53 -5.21 -6.21
CA SER A 69 6.40 -6.27 -5.70
C SER A 69 5.59 -7.40 -5.08
N VAL A 70 5.97 -8.63 -5.42
CA VAL A 70 5.59 -9.81 -4.63
C VAL A 70 6.44 -9.85 -3.37
N ALA A 71 5.86 -10.27 -2.25
CA ALA A 71 6.55 -10.31 -0.97
C ALA A 71 6.27 -11.61 -0.24
N ALA A 72 7.32 -12.20 0.33
CA ALA A 72 7.24 -13.28 1.29
C ALA A 72 7.58 -12.76 2.68
N HIS A 73 6.81 -13.16 3.67
CA HIS A 73 6.98 -12.74 5.06
C HIS A 73 7.02 -13.96 5.98
N ARG A 74 7.91 -13.93 6.96
CA ARG A 74 7.97 -14.91 8.05
C ARG A 74 7.98 -14.17 9.38
N LEU A 75 6.99 -14.47 10.23
CA LEU A 75 6.81 -13.82 11.52
C LEU A 75 6.82 -14.84 12.67
N ALA A 76 7.33 -14.43 13.83
CA ALA A 76 7.31 -15.22 15.07
C ALA A 76 7.28 -14.29 16.30
N ALA A 77 6.50 -14.63 17.33
CA ALA A 77 6.29 -13.72 18.45
C ALA A 77 5.91 -14.31 19.84
N LEU A 78 5.32 -15.51 19.92
CA LEU A 78 4.79 -16.04 21.19
C LEU A 78 5.85 -16.69 22.07
N ASP A 79 5.75 -16.43 23.36
CA ASP A 79 6.35 -17.25 24.41
C ASP A 79 5.42 -18.41 24.84
N SER A 80 5.90 -19.27 25.73
CA SER A 80 5.17 -20.43 26.24
C SER A 80 3.90 -20.08 27.03
N SER A 81 3.70 -18.81 27.41
CA SER A 81 2.52 -18.31 28.12
C SER A 81 1.49 -17.67 27.21
N GLY A 82 1.75 -17.63 25.89
CA GLY A 82 0.87 -16.96 24.93
C GLY A 82 1.03 -15.44 24.92
N LYS A 83 2.08 -14.90 25.55
CA LYS A 83 2.39 -13.47 25.53
C LYS A 83 3.41 -13.16 24.44
N VAL A 84 3.24 -12.00 23.80
CA VAL A 84 4.19 -11.49 22.81
C VAL A 84 5.29 -10.71 23.53
N THR A 85 6.45 -11.33 23.72
CA THR A 85 7.63 -10.72 24.36
C THR A 85 8.76 -10.43 23.38
N ALA A 86 8.70 -10.99 22.18
CA ALA A 86 9.61 -10.71 21.08
C ALA A 86 8.85 -10.65 19.76
N TRP A 87 9.41 -9.96 18.76
CA TRP A 87 8.86 -9.90 17.40
C TRP A 87 9.98 -10.09 16.38
N LEU A 88 9.94 -11.21 15.66
CA LEU A 88 10.82 -11.45 14.52
C LEU A 88 10.02 -11.30 13.24
N HIS A 89 10.45 -10.41 12.35
CA HIS A 89 9.85 -10.24 11.02
C HIS A 89 10.92 -10.30 9.94
N ARG A 90 10.92 -11.39 9.16
CA ARG A 90 11.76 -11.53 7.97
C ARG A 90 10.91 -11.27 6.73
N SER A 91 11.46 -10.51 5.79
CA SER A 91 10.77 -10.17 4.54
C SER A 91 11.69 -10.30 3.34
N ALA A 92 11.19 -10.91 2.26
CA ALA A 92 11.89 -11.05 0.98
C ALA A 92 11.00 -10.49 -0.12
N TYR A 93 11.43 -9.41 -0.77
CA TYR A 93 10.70 -8.81 -1.88
C TYR A 93 11.65 -7.98 -2.77
N PRO A 94 11.34 -7.85 -4.07
CA PRO A 94 12.05 -6.92 -4.93
C PRO A 94 11.94 -5.48 -4.44
N ALA A 95 13.11 -4.86 -4.19
CA ALA A 95 13.21 -3.47 -3.77
C ALA A 95 12.61 -2.50 -4.79
N ILE A 96 12.02 -1.40 -4.33
CA ILE A 96 11.54 -0.34 -5.23
C ILE A 96 12.71 0.31 -5.99
N ALA A 97 13.93 0.27 -5.45
CA ALA A 97 15.12 0.75 -6.14
C ALA A 97 15.40 0.03 -7.48
N SER A 98 14.87 -1.19 -7.67
CA SER A 98 14.97 -1.94 -8.93
C SER A 98 14.35 -1.20 -10.13
N VAL A 99 13.50 -0.22 -9.86
CA VAL A 99 12.92 0.74 -10.81
C VAL A 99 13.97 1.60 -11.53
N PHE A 100 15.13 1.79 -10.91
CA PHE A 100 16.20 2.69 -11.38
C PHE A 100 17.48 1.95 -11.74
N ALA A 101 17.75 0.82 -11.10
CA ALA A 101 18.91 -0.01 -11.35
C ALA A 101 18.48 -1.48 -11.46
N PRO A 102 18.90 -2.23 -12.49
CA PRO A 102 18.68 -3.67 -12.51
C PRO A 102 19.48 -4.36 -11.40
N ASN A 103 19.08 -5.58 -11.04
CA ASN A 103 19.83 -6.46 -10.12
C ASN A 103 20.05 -5.92 -8.69
N VAL A 104 19.17 -5.02 -8.21
CA VAL A 104 19.16 -4.66 -6.79
C VAL A 104 18.93 -5.93 -5.96
N PRO A 105 19.81 -6.24 -4.99
CA PRO A 105 19.83 -7.55 -4.33
C PRO A 105 18.63 -7.80 -3.41
N GLY A 106 17.96 -6.76 -2.95
CA GLY A 106 16.84 -6.85 -2.02
C GLY A 106 16.54 -5.48 -1.40
N PRO A 107 15.56 -5.40 -0.48
CA PRO A 107 15.13 -4.14 0.11
C PRO A 107 16.20 -3.55 1.01
N SER A 108 16.27 -2.22 1.04
CA SER A 108 17.15 -1.49 1.96
C SER A 108 16.56 -1.41 3.37
N ALA A 109 17.37 -1.03 4.36
CA ALA A 109 16.88 -0.76 5.71
C ALA A 109 15.80 0.33 5.74
N ASP A 110 15.93 1.37 4.90
CA ASP A 110 14.92 2.43 4.77
C ASP A 110 13.57 1.87 4.31
N GLU A 111 13.57 0.89 3.41
CA GLU A 111 12.35 0.25 2.93
C GLU A 111 11.60 -0.57 3.99
N LEU A 112 12.28 -1.00 5.07
CA LEU A 112 11.69 -1.67 6.22
C LEU A 112 10.92 -0.70 7.13
N THR A 113 11.24 0.59 7.09
CA THR A 113 10.55 1.65 7.83
C THR A 113 9.22 2.07 7.19
N ASN A 114 8.81 1.39 6.12
CA ASN A 114 7.55 1.61 5.40
C ASN A 114 6.48 0.59 5.81
N GLY A 115 6.38 0.26 7.09
CA GLY A 115 5.30 -0.54 7.67
C GLY A 115 5.73 -1.78 8.46
N ALA A 116 7.02 -2.08 8.59
CA ALA A 116 7.51 -3.27 9.30
C ALA A 116 8.10 -2.94 10.68
N SER A 117 9.02 -1.98 10.73
CA SER A 117 9.70 -1.57 11.96
C SER A 117 9.02 -0.40 12.67
N ASP A 118 8.22 0.38 11.96
CA ASP A 118 7.49 1.57 12.42
C ASP A 118 6.08 1.25 12.93
N ILE A 119 5.91 0.06 13.53
CA ILE A 119 4.64 -0.41 14.08
C ILE A 119 4.42 0.12 15.51
N PRO A 120 3.15 0.37 15.92
CA PRO A 120 2.84 0.98 17.22
C PRO A 120 2.89 -0.03 18.39
N PHE A 121 3.43 -1.22 18.20
CA PHE A 121 3.37 -2.30 19.18
C PHE A 121 4.32 -2.05 20.35
N ASP A 122 3.85 -2.39 21.55
CA ASP A 122 4.60 -2.28 22.80
C ASP A 122 5.31 -3.60 23.12
N ILE A 123 6.30 -3.93 22.27
CA ILE A 123 7.05 -5.19 22.34
C ILE A 123 8.50 -4.87 22.70
N PRO A 124 9.07 -5.45 23.78
CA PRO A 124 10.39 -5.06 24.26
C PRO A 124 11.53 -5.53 23.35
N ASN A 125 11.34 -6.59 22.57
CA ASN A 125 12.38 -7.14 21.69
C ASN A 125 11.85 -7.23 20.26
N MET A 126 12.50 -6.58 19.30
CA MET A 126 12.09 -6.61 17.90
C MET A 126 13.29 -6.76 16.97
N SER A 127 13.20 -7.70 16.03
CA SER A 127 14.13 -7.87 14.91
C SER A 127 13.36 -7.82 13.60
N VAL A 128 13.74 -6.91 12.71
CA VAL A 128 13.18 -6.78 11.37
C VAL A 128 14.31 -6.96 10.35
N GLU A 129 14.15 -7.95 9.49
CA GLU A 129 15.21 -8.41 8.60
C GLU A 129 14.77 -8.40 7.14
N ALA A 130 15.65 -7.90 6.28
CA ALA A 130 15.54 -7.95 4.83
C ALA A 130 16.29 -9.19 4.31
N CYS A 131 15.61 -9.99 3.50
CA CYS A 131 16.20 -11.11 2.77
C CYS A 131 16.40 -10.74 1.30
N PRO A 132 17.46 -11.24 0.64
CA PRO A 132 17.68 -10.99 -0.79
C PRO A 132 16.52 -11.46 -1.66
N ALA A 133 16.11 -10.63 -2.61
CA ALA A 133 15.08 -10.91 -3.59
C ALA A 133 15.26 -9.98 -4.80
N VAL A 134 15.80 -10.51 -5.89
CA VAL A 134 16.03 -9.74 -7.13
C VAL A 134 14.73 -9.65 -7.94
N ALA A 135 14.49 -8.49 -8.54
CA ALA A 135 13.34 -8.27 -9.42
C ALA A 135 13.43 -9.12 -10.70
N MET A 136 12.42 -9.97 -10.92
CA MET A 136 12.26 -10.77 -12.16
C MET A 136 11.24 -10.16 -13.14
N ALA A 137 10.53 -9.13 -12.70
CA ALA A 137 9.58 -8.36 -13.50
C ALA A 137 9.86 -6.86 -13.33
N ARG A 138 9.23 -6.02 -14.16
CA ARG A 138 9.29 -4.57 -13.99
C ARG A 138 8.52 -4.17 -12.74
N ILE A 139 9.21 -3.94 -11.64
CA ILE A 139 8.64 -3.48 -10.39
C ILE A 139 8.41 -1.97 -10.44
N GLY A 140 7.29 -1.49 -9.90
CA GLY A 140 7.05 -0.06 -9.74
C GLY A 140 6.11 0.27 -8.60
N TRP A 141 5.90 1.58 -8.41
CA TRP A 141 5.04 2.06 -7.34
C TRP A 141 3.60 1.63 -7.55
N TYR A 142 3.07 1.01 -6.52
CA TYR A 142 1.63 0.91 -6.27
C TYR A 142 1.32 1.70 -5.00
N ARG A 143 0.07 2.12 -4.85
CA ARG A 143 -0.35 2.92 -3.68
C ARG A 143 0.04 2.21 -2.38
N SER A 144 0.60 2.97 -1.43
CA SER A 144 1.18 2.51 -0.15
C SER A 144 2.61 1.97 -0.23
N VAL A 145 3.11 1.69 -1.44
CA VAL A 145 4.46 1.15 -1.67
C VAL A 145 4.64 -0.14 -0.86
N ASN A 146 5.40 -0.17 0.23
CA ASN A 146 5.64 -1.40 0.98
C ASN A 146 4.57 -1.67 2.06
N ALA A 147 3.88 -0.63 2.53
CA ALA A 147 2.94 -0.76 3.64
C ALA A 147 1.72 -1.64 3.33
N VAL A 148 1.43 -1.90 2.04
CA VAL A 148 0.34 -2.81 1.64
C VAL A 148 0.63 -4.26 2.02
N HIS A 149 1.82 -4.79 1.70
CA HIS A 149 2.15 -6.17 1.97
C HIS A 149 2.54 -6.36 3.45
N TYR A 150 3.21 -5.37 4.06
CA TYR A 150 3.46 -5.38 5.49
C TYR A 150 2.19 -5.33 6.32
N GLY A 151 1.26 -4.42 5.99
CA GLY A 151 -0.02 -4.32 6.69
C GLY A 151 -0.84 -5.60 6.61
N PHE A 152 -0.82 -6.28 5.46
CA PHE A 152 -1.45 -7.60 5.31
C PHE A 152 -0.76 -8.67 6.17
N ALA A 153 0.57 -8.79 6.09
CA ALA A 153 1.32 -9.80 6.82
C ALA A 153 1.20 -9.63 8.35
N ILE A 154 1.35 -8.40 8.85
CA ILE A 154 1.25 -8.09 10.27
C ILE A 154 -0.17 -8.28 10.76
N GLY A 155 -1.18 -7.79 10.04
CA GLY A 155 -2.58 -7.95 10.42
C GLY A 155 -2.99 -9.42 10.50
N SER A 156 -2.63 -10.21 9.48
CA SER A 156 -2.91 -11.65 9.45
C SER A 156 -2.22 -12.38 10.61
N PHE A 157 -0.97 -12.03 10.89
CA PHE A 157 -0.24 -12.65 11.99
C PHE A 157 -0.81 -12.27 13.36
N VAL A 158 -1.29 -11.03 13.55
CA VAL A 158 -2.01 -10.62 14.76
C VAL A 158 -3.28 -11.46 14.95
N ASP A 159 -4.04 -11.73 13.89
CA ASP A 159 -5.20 -12.62 13.94
C ASP A 159 -4.82 -14.05 14.38
N GLU A 160 -3.72 -14.59 13.83
CA GLU A 160 -3.20 -15.91 14.20
C GLU A 160 -2.76 -15.96 15.68
N LEU A 161 -2.09 -14.91 16.16
CA LEU A 161 -1.67 -14.78 17.55
C LEU A 161 -2.86 -14.71 18.49
N ALA A 162 -3.87 -13.90 18.16
CA ALA A 162 -5.10 -13.78 18.94
C ALA A 162 -5.84 -15.13 19.00
N HIS A 163 -5.90 -15.84 17.87
CA HIS A 163 -6.50 -17.17 17.80
C HIS A 163 -5.75 -18.18 18.69
N ALA A 164 -4.42 -18.20 18.61
CA ALA A 164 -3.58 -19.08 19.44
C ALA A 164 -3.71 -18.76 20.95
N ALA A 165 -3.82 -17.48 21.30
CA ALA A 165 -4.05 -17.00 22.67
C ALA A 165 -5.52 -17.15 23.12
N LYS A 166 -6.43 -17.55 22.23
CA LYS A 166 -7.89 -17.63 22.47
C LYS A 166 -8.50 -16.31 22.95
N GLN A 167 -8.01 -15.19 22.42
CA GLN A 167 -8.51 -13.85 22.69
C GLN A 167 -9.23 -13.29 21.47
N ASP A 168 -10.11 -12.29 21.69
CA ASP A 168 -10.66 -11.51 20.58
C ASP A 168 -9.54 -10.75 19.86
N THR A 169 -9.57 -10.74 18.53
CA THR A 169 -8.57 -10.07 17.70
C THR A 169 -8.42 -8.59 18.01
N GLY A 170 -9.53 -7.87 18.19
CA GLY A 170 -9.54 -6.45 18.46
C GLY A 170 -8.90 -6.15 19.82
N ASP A 171 -9.32 -6.89 20.85
CA ASP A 171 -8.75 -6.76 22.19
C ASP A 171 -7.27 -7.13 22.23
N PHE A 172 -6.87 -8.19 21.51
CA PHE A 172 -5.47 -8.59 21.37
C PHE A 172 -4.62 -7.51 20.69
N LEU A 173 -5.12 -6.92 19.61
CA LEU A 173 -4.45 -5.82 18.92
C LEU A 173 -4.29 -4.60 19.84
N LEU A 174 -5.31 -4.25 20.62
CA LEU A 174 -5.24 -3.15 21.58
C LEU A 174 -4.21 -3.42 22.68
N GLN A 175 -4.14 -4.65 23.19
CA GLN A 175 -3.12 -5.09 24.14
C GLN A 175 -1.71 -4.99 23.52
N LEU A 176 -1.56 -5.41 22.27
CA LEU A 176 -0.29 -5.37 21.55
C LEU A 176 0.18 -3.93 21.27
N ILE A 177 -0.73 -3.01 20.97
CA ILE A 177 -0.43 -1.56 20.83
C ILE A 177 0.01 -0.98 22.18
N GLY A 178 -0.57 -1.45 23.28
CA GLY A 178 -0.23 -1.01 24.63
C GLY A 178 -0.83 0.35 25.02
N SER A 179 -0.19 0.98 26.01
CA SER A 179 -0.63 2.26 26.57
C SER A 179 -0.36 3.44 25.64
N ASP A 180 -1.03 4.57 25.93
CA ASP A 180 -0.79 5.84 25.24
C ASP A 180 0.65 6.30 25.45
N ARG A 181 1.38 6.45 24.36
CA ARG A 181 2.75 6.95 24.35
C ARG A 181 3.09 7.61 23.02
N GLN A 182 4.00 8.56 23.09
CA GLN A 182 4.73 9.02 21.91
C GLN A 182 5.86 8.02 21.65
N VAL A 183 5.80 7.37 20.49
CA VAL A 183 6.78 6.38 20.04
C VAL A 183 7.97 7.11 19.43
N ASP A 184 9.13 6.93 20.04
CA ASP A 184 10.39 7.49 19.56
C ASP A 184 11.21 6.39 18.87
N LEU A 185 11.13 6.35 17.54
CA LEU A 185 11.84 5.34 16.75
C LEU A 185 13.37 5.47 16.84
N SER A 186 13.89 6.67 17.14
CA SER A 186 15.34 6.89 17.24
C SER A 186 15.96 6.11 18.42
N LYS A 187 15.20 5.98 19.51
CA LYS A 187 15.62 5.21 20.70
C LYS A 187 15.54 3.70 20.49
N ALA A 188 14.79 3.24 19.51
CA ALA A 188 14.65 1.82 19.17
C ALA A 188 15.81 1.30 18.29
N GLY A 189 16.83 2.12 18.00
CA GLY A 189 17.91 1.77 17.07
C GLY A 189 17.46 1.60 15.62
N LEU A 190 16.18 1.88 15.36
CA LEU A 190 15.62 1.95 14.02
C LEU A 190 16.06 3.26 13.42
N VAL A 191 16.51 3.21 12.17
CA VAL A 191 16.77 4.39 11.37
C VAL A 191 15.47 5.19 11.38
N ALA A 192 15.39 6.24 12.20
CA ALA A 192 14.31 7.20 12.07
C ALA A 192 14.32 7.57 10.58
N PRO A 193 13.20 7.47 9.84
CA PRO A 193 13.18 7.95 8.48
C PRO A 193 13.75 9.37 8.55
N ALA A 194 14.92 9.58 7.93
CA ALA A 194 15.65 10.84 8.05
C ALA A 194 14.77 12.03 7.60
N SER A 195 13.67 11.73 6.91
CA SER A 195 12.59 12.65 6.66
C SER A 195 11.21 11.99 6.88
N ASN A 196 10.31 12.67 7.58
CA ASN A 196 8.87 12.43 7.50
C ASN A 196 8.32 13.11 6.23
N TYR A 197 8.81 12.68 5.06
CA TYR A 197 8.49 13.31 3.76
C TYR A 197 8.75 14.83 3.73
N GLY A 198 9.81 15.26 4.41
CA GLY A 198 10.17 16.68 4.56
C GLY A 198 9.46 17.41 5.72
N ALA A 199 8.57 16.75 6.46
CA ALA A 199 8.01 17.27 7.70
C ALA A 199 8.89 16.94 8.91
N THR A 200 8.71 17.69 10.00
CA THR A 200 9.39 17.39 11.27
C THR A 200 8.62 16.34 12.07
N TRP A 201 9.32 15.56 12.89
CA TRP A 201 8.70 14.64 13.84
C TRP A 201 8.02 15.36 15.00
N ALA A 202 8.38 16.63 15.26
CA ALA A 202 7.72 17.45 16.27
C ALA A 202 6.28 17.81 15.87
N ASP A 203 6.04 18.12 14.59
CA ASP A 203 4.70 18.45 14.09
C ASP A 203 3.79 17.22 13.98
N HIS A 204 4.40 16.05 13.74
CA HIS A 204 3.70 14.80 13.46
C HIS A 204 4.33 13.64 14.24
N PRO A 205 4.18 13.64 15.57
CA PRO A 205 4.75 12.58 16.38
C PRO A 205 3.99 11.26 16.17
N LEU A 206 4.69 10.15 16.38
CA LEU A 206 4.10 8.82 16.34
C LEU A 206 3.35 8.56 17.64
N ASP A 207 2.05 8.77 17.60
CA ASP A 207 1.19 8.67 18.78
C ASP A 207 0.44 7.33 18.80
N SER A 208 0.75 6.46 19.77
CA SER A 208 0.06 5.19 19.95
C SER A 208 -1.41 5.37 20.34
N ALA A 209 -1.79 6.49 20.98
CA ALA A 209 -3.18 6.80 21.31
C ALA A 209 -4.03 6.92 20.05
N ARG A 210 -3.45 7.51 19.02
CA ARG A 210 -4.09 7.64 17.72
C ARG A 210 -4.21 6.31 17.00
N ALA A 211 -3.22 5.43 17.11
CA ALA A 211 -3.29 4.08 16.56
C ALA A 211 -4.36 3.26 17.29
N ARG A 212 -4.37 3.32 18.63
CA ARG A 212 -5.36 2.65 19.48
C ARG A 212 -6.78 3.14 19.22
N GLY A 213 -6.99 4.44 19.09
CA GLY A 213 -8.29 5.03 18.77
C GLY A 213 -8.84 4.59 17.41
N ARG A 214 -7.96 4.36 16.42
CA ARG A 214 -8.36 3.77 15.13
C ARG A 214 -8.69 2.29 15.25
N ALA A 215 -7.84 1.50 15.90
CA ALA A 215 -8.09 0.08 16.12
C ALA A 215 -9.40 -0.16 16.89
N ALA A 216 -9.67 0.65 17.92
CA ALA A 216 -10.91 0.61 18.68
C ALA A 216 -12.13 1.06 17.84
N GLY A 217 -11.97 2.08 16.99
CA GLY A 217 -13.01 2.58 16.10
C GLY A 217 -13.36 1.60 14.97
N ASP A 218 -12.36 0.94 14.38
CA ASP A 218 -12.55 -0.07 13.34
C ASP A 218 -13.16 -1.36 13.92
N GLY A 219 -12.78 -1.76 15.15
CA GLY A 219 -13.45 -2.82 15.90
C GLY A 219 -14.91 -2.50 16.29
N GLN A 220 -15.28 -1.21 16.22
CA GLN A 220 -16.63 -0.71 16.44
C GLN A 220 -17.37 -0.37 15.14
N GLU A 221 -16.80 -0.61 13.95
CA GLU A 221 -17.52 -0.41 12.70
C GLU A 221 -18.76 -1.33 12.71
N ARG A 222 -19.91 -0.76 13.02
CA ARG A 222 -21.19 -1.43 12.93
C ARG A 222 -21.48 -1.57 11.46
N ASP A 223 -22.12 -2.68 11.05
CA ASP A 223 -22.68 -2.71 9.70
C ASP A 223 -23.51 -1.44 9.48
N GLY A 224 -23.69 -0.98 8.24
CA GLY A 224 -24.50 0.21 7.93
C GLY A 224 -25.97 0.12 8.37
N ARG A 225 -26.35 -0.88 9.18
CA ARG A 225 -27.64 -1.13 9.83
C ARG A 225 -27.51 -1.27 11.37
N GLY A 226 -26.40 -0.83 11.98
CA GLY A 226 -26.24 -0.77 13.43
C GLY A 226 -25.94 -2.09 14.15
N GLY A 227 -25.69 -3.19 13.44
CA GLY A 227 -25.29 -4.48 14.00
C GLY A 227 -23.78 -4.59 14.21
N LYS A 228 -23.35 -5.31 15.27
CA LYS A 228 -21.93 -5.71 15.46
C LYS A 228 -21.48 -6.56 14.26
N LEU A 229 -20.32 -6.23 13.67
CA LEU A 229 -19.71 -7.09 12.65
C LEU A 229 -19.46 -8.49 13.23
N ARG A 230 -19.83 -9.52 12.48
CA ARG A 230 -19.56 -10.92 12.86
C ARG A 230 -18.05 -11.18 12.77
N ALA A 231 -17.54 -11.94 13.75
CA ALA A 231 -16.14 -12.16 14.13
C ALA A 231 -15.20 -12.84 13.09
N ALA A 232 -15.27 -12.49 11.79
CA ALA A 232 -14.47 -13.18 10.77
C ALA A 232 -14.03 -12.28 9.60
N ARG A 233 -13.75 -10.99 9.84
CA ARG A 233 -13.12 -10.12 8.83
C ARG A 233 -11.96 -9.41 9.47
N GLY A 234 -10.75 -9.75 9.03
CA GLY A 234 -9.49 -9.30 9.62
C GLY A 234 -9.41 -7.79 9.77
N VAL A 235 -8.83 -7.35 10.89
CA VAL A 235 -8.62 -5.95 11.20
C VAL A 235 -7.47 -5.46 10.32
N ALA A 236 -7.73 -4.48 9.46
CA ALA A 236 -6.66 -3.87 8.67
C ALA A 236 -5.65 -3.18 9.60
N SER A 237 -4.36 -3.47 9.43
CA SER A 237 -3.30 -2.90 10.24
C SER A 237 -3.37 -1.35 10.28
N PRO A 238 -3.23 -0.71 11.45
CA PRO A 238 -3.18 0.75 11.58
C PRO A 238 -2.11 1.44 10.71
N SER A 239 -1.08 0.70 10.25
CA SER A 239 -0.05 1.21 9.32
C SER A 239 -0.64 1.63 7.97
N ILE A 240 -1.65 0.91 7.47
CA ILE A 240 -2.36 1.25 6.22
C ILE A 240 -3.16 2.55 6.42
N ALA A 241 -3.79 2.74 7.58
CA ALA A 241 -4.55 3.95 7.90
C ALA A 241 -3.66 5.19 8.13
N ALA A 242 -2.41 5.01 8.58
CA ALA A 242 -1.42 6.09 8.67
C ALA A 242 -1.02 6.59 7.27
N SER A 243 -0.84 5.70 6.29
CA SER A 243 -0.56 6.06 4.88
C SER A 243 -1.75 6.75 4.16
N CYS A 244 -2.98 6.54 4.63
CA CYS A 244 -4.20 7.12 4.05
C CYS A 244 -4.40 8.62 4.34
N ARG A 245 -3.52 9.27 5.13
CA ARG A 245 -3.66 10.67 5.54
C ARG A 245 -3.48 11.70 4.43
N THR A 246 -2.97 11.29 3.27
CA THR A 246 -2.88 12.09 2.05
C THR A 246 -4.25 12.51 1.48
N TRP A 247 -5.35 11.82 1.84
CA TRP A 247 -6.65 12.10 1.23
C TRP A 247 -7.43 13.26 1.86
N ARG A 248 -7.26 13.52 3.17
CA ARG A 248 -7.97 14.63 3.82
C ARG A 248 -7.39 16.00 3.44
N TRP A 249 -6.12 16.03 3.07
CA TRP A 249 -5.42 17.25 2.60
C TRP A 249 -5.75 17.58 1.13
N TRP A 250 -5.82 16.57 0.26
CA TRP A 250 -6.15 16.76 -1.17
C TRP A 250 -7.62 17.17 -1.41
N TRP A 251 -8.53 16.79 -0.52
CA TRP A 251 -9.95 17.15 -0.62
C TRP A 251 -10.26 18.56 -0.08
N ARG A 252 -9.54 19.02 0.96
CA ARG A 252 -9.76 20.36 1.54
C ARG A 252 -9.15 21.50 0.73
N SER A 253 -8.14 21.22 -0.10
CA SER A 253 -7.41 22.23 -0.86
C SER A 253 -8.08 22.67 -2.17
N ARG A 254 -9.28 22.16 -2.50
CA ARG A 254 -10.07 22.57 -3.70
C ARG A 254 -11.46 23.13 -3.40
N CYS A 255 -11.80 23.43 -2.15
CA CYS A 255 -13.02 24.14 -1.83
C CYS A 255 -12.67 25.57 -1.39
N SER A 256 -12.83 26.52 -2.32
CA SER A 256 -12.94 27.94 -1.95
C SER A 256 -14.10 28.10 -0.94
N PRO A 257 -13.95 28.89 0.14
CA PRO A 257 -15.02 29.15 1.10
C PRO A 257 -16.22 29.90 0.48
N THR A 258 -16.08 30.43 -0.72
CA THR A 258 -17.05 31.32 -1.37
C THR A 258 -17.23 30.93 -2.84
N GLY A 259 -18.08 29.94 -3.10
CA GLY A 259 -18.50 29.58 -4.46
C GLY A 259 -19.47 28.40 -4.49
N PRO A 260 -20.54 28.41 -5.31
CA PRO A 260 -21.59 27.40 -5.26
C PRO A 260 -21.08 26.02 -5.73
N CYS A 261 -21.29 25.01 -4.90
CA CYS A 261 -20.99 23.61 -5.20
C CYS A 261 -21.86 23.09 -6.37
N TRP A 262 -21.24 22.86 -7.53
CA TRP A 262 -21.83 22.14 -8.65
C TRP A 262 -21.73 20.62 -8.42
N CYS A 263 -22.54 20.10 -7.50
CA CYS A 263 -22.82 18.67 -7.37
C CYS A 263 -24.26 18.47 -6.87
N ARG A 264 -25.25 18.77 -7.73
CA ARG A 264 -26.61 18.24 -7.51
C ARG A 264 -26.61 16.75 -7.87
N ARG A 265 -27.00 15.91 -6.90
CA ARG A 265 -27.39 14.51 -7.11
C ARG A 265 -28.45 14.45 -8.22
N ARG A 266 -28.20 13.68 -9.28
CA ARG A 266 -29.28 13.25 -10.20
C ARG A 266 -30.06 12.10 -9.53
N PRO A 267 -31.40 12.11 -9.53
CA PRO A 267 -32.18 10.96 -9.13
C PRO A 267 -32.10 9.84 -10.17
N SER A 268 -32.18 8.59 -9.72
CA SER A 268 -32.18 7.37 -10.53
C SER A 268 -33.33 7.35 -11.54
N ARG A 269 -33.00 7.16 -12.82
CA ARG A 269 -33.98 6.73 -13.83
C ARG A 269 -34.02 5.20 -13.86
N SER A 270 -35.20 4.64 -13.59
CA SER A 270 -35.55 3.26 -13.88
C SER A 270 -35.60 3.04 -15.39
N THR A 271 -35.01 1.94 -15.85
CA THR A 271 -35.25 1.38 -17.19
C THR A 271 -36.04 0.07 -17.00
N PRO A 272 -37.21 -0.10 -17.63
CA PRO A 272 -37.98 -1.33 -17.56
C PRO A 272 -37.55 -2.28 -18.68
N GLY A 273 -37.46 -3.59 -18.36
CA GLY A 273 -37.42 -4.65 -19.36
C GLY A 273 -36.08 -5.36 -19.48
N MET A 274 -35.80 -6.29 -18.56
CA MET A 274 -35.02 -7.49 -18.81
C MET A 274 -35.40 -8.52 -17.74
N SER A 275 -36.08 -9.58 -18.15
CA SER A 275 -36.43 -10.72 -17.29
C SER A 275 -35.17 -11.46 -16.84
N PRO A 276 -35.04 -11.85 -15.56
CA PRO A 276 -33.87 -12.56 -15.09
C PRO A 276 -33.91 -14.04 -15.52
N THR A 277 -32.91 -14.48 -16.26
CA THR A 277 -32.61 -15.90 -16.48
C THR A 277 -32.05 -16.51 -15.18
N PRO A 278 -32.51 -17.69 -14.73
CA PRO A 278 -32.03 -18.29 -13.50
C PRO A 278 -30.60 -18.83 -13.65
N ILE A 279 -29.72 -18.44 -12.72
CA ILE A 279 -28.36 -18.98 -12.61
C ILE A 279 -28.43 -20.33 -11.89
N VAL A 280 -27.96 -21.37 -12.56
CA VAL A 280 -27.82 -22.75 -12.07
C VAL A 280 -26.78 -22.79 -10.93
N PRO A 281 -27.06 -23.43 -9.78
CA PRO A 281 -26.13 -23.51 -8.66
C PRO A 281 -25.18 -24.70 -8.83
N GLY A 282 -23.87 -24.43 -8.81
CA GLY A 282 -22.89 -25.43 -8.43
C GLY A 282 -21.61 -25.40 -9.24
N HIS A 283 -20.57 -24.75 -8.74
CA HIS A 283 -19.20 -25.25 -8.81
C HIS A 283 -18.43 -24.76 -7.57
N ARG A 284 -18.15 -25.72 -6.70
CA ARG A 284 -17.34 -25.56 -5.47
C ARG A 284 -15.88 -25.40 -5.88
N TRP A 285 -15.24 -24.28 -5.52
CA TRP A 285 -13.78 -24.16 -5.59
C TRP A 285 -13.16 -24.80 -4.35
N ARG A 286 -12.53 -25.96 -4.54
CA ARG A 286 -11.70 -26.64 -3.54
C ARG A 286 -10.39 -25.88 -3.37
N ALA A 287 -10.05 -25.61 -2.12
CA ALA A 287 -8.73 -25.19 -1.68
C ALA A 287 -7.69 -26.29 -1.96
N LEU A 288 -6.53 -25.90 -2.49
CA LEU A 288 -5.33 -26.73 -2.58
C LEU A 288 -4.33 -26.19 -1.56
N ILE A 289 -4.36 -26.78 -0.38
CA ILE A 289 -3.27 -26.78 0.60
C ILE A 289 -2.33 -27.88 0.15
N THR A 290 -1.08 -27.57 -0.16
CA THR A 290 -0.01 -28.58 -0.23
C THR A 290 1.07 -28.19 0.76
N ALA A 291 1.19 -29.04 1.77
CA ALA A 291 2.28 -29.05 2.73
C ALA A 291 3.57 -29.51 2.03
N MET A 292 4.69 -28.85 2.33
CA MET A 292 5.98 -29.50 2.28
C MET A 292 6.65 -29.29 3.64
N SER A 293 6.59 -30.38 4.42
CA SER A 293 7.39 -30.63 5.60
C SER A 293 8.68 -31.33 5.16
N ASN A 294 9.77 -30.96 5.83
CA ASN A 294 11.01 -31.69 6.04
C ASN A 294 11.81 -32.16 4.81
N THR A 295 12.97 -31.53 4.59
CA THR A 295 14.29 -32.19 4.70
C THR A 295 15.42 -31.15 4.63
N LEU A 296 16.25 -31.15 5.69
CA LEU A 296 17.61 -30.57 5.85
C LEU A 296 17.77 -29.05 5.83
#